data_AF-A0AAV8YVT9-F1
#
_entry.id   AF-A0AAV8YVT9-F1
#
_cell.length_a   1.000
_cell.length_b   1.000
_cell.length_c   1.000
_cell.angle_alpha   90.00
_cell.angle_beta   90.00
_cell.angle_gamma   90.00
#
_symmetry.space_group_name_H-M   'P 1'
#
loop_
_entity.id
_entity.type
_entity.pdbx_description
1 polymer ?
#
loop_
_entity_poly.entity_id
_entity_poly.type
_entity_poly.pdbx_seq_one_letter_code
_entity_poly.pdbx_strand_id
1 'polypeptide(L)'
;MNATDGDQVLCETGETIAETIPMLKKAFGVDCLSDRQIFWWHKAFAEGREGVSDENRAGWLSTSSSDANVKRVRDLLNSDRRLSVRLISETLDITKTIVHEIVSEALGMRKVCA
;
A
#
# COMPACT_ATOMS: atom_id res chain seq x y z
N MET A 1 -20.77 3.87 21.47
CA MET A 1 -19.53 3.10 21.62
C MET A 1 -18.85 3.19 20.27
N ASN A 2 -18.04 4.23 20.12
CA ASN A 2 -17.54 4.66 18.82
C ASN A 2 -16.03 4.38 18.85
N ALA A 3 -15.52 3.72 17.82
CA ALA A 3 -14.16 3.19 17.74
C ALA A 3 -13.04 4.25 17.76
N THR A 4 -13.36 5.52 18.00
CA THR A 4 -12.42 6.65 17.93
C THR A 4 -11.74 6.99 19.25
N ASP A 5 -12.23 6.46 20.37
CA ASP A 5 -11.74 6.85 21.72
C ASP A 5 -10.48 6.10 22.16
N GLY A 6 -10.18 4.94 21.55
CA GLY A 6 -9.02 4.11 21.91
C GLY A 6 -7.72 4.50 21.22
N ASP A 7 -7.80 5.29 20.14
CA ASP A 7 -6.65 5.58 19.28
C ASP A 7 -5.96 6.91 19.64
N GLN A 8 -6.63 7.76 20.44
CA GLN A 8 -6.12 9.07 20.86
C GLN A 8 -5.30 9.02 22.17
N VAL A 9 -5.41 7.93 22.94
CA VAL A 9 -4.84 7.83 24.30
C VAL A 9 -3.33 7.62 24.35
N LEU A 10 -2.70 7.24 23.23
CA LEU A 10 -1.27 6.94 23.18
C LEU A 10 -0.37 8.19 23.16
N CYS A 11 -0.89 9.33 22.68
CA CYS A 11 -0.06 10.48 22.30
C CYS A 11 0.06 11.59 23.34
N GLU A 12 -0.85 11.72 24.31
CA GLU A 12 -0.86 12.87 25.23
C GLU A 12 -0.09 12.64 26.54
N THR A 13 0.19 11.40 26.94
CA THR A 13 0.58 11.14 28.34
C THR A 13 2.08 11.21 28.62
N GLY A 14 2.96 11.33 27.61
CA GLY A 14 4.41 11.33 27.83
C GLY A 14 4.95 10.03 28.47
N GLU A 15 4.17 8.95 28.43
CA GLU A 15 4.46 7.66 29.04
C GLU A 15 5.54 6.91 28.24
N THR A 16 6.39 6.20 28.97
CA THR A 16 7.46 5.40 28.36
C THR A 16 6.90 4.11 27.76
N ILE A 17 7.52 3.59 26.70
CA ILE A 17 7.12 2.33 26.01
C ILE A 17 6.87 1.18 27.01
N ALA A 18 7.69 1.12 28.07
CA ALA A 18 7.60 0.10 29.11
C ALA A 18 6.30 0.15 29.92
N GLU A 19 5.68 1.33 30.02
CA GLU A 19 4.40 1.57 30.71
C GLU A 19 3.23 1.42 29.73
N THR A 20 3.42 1.82 28.48
CA THR A 20 2.40 1.74 27.43
C THR A 20 2.04 0.28 27.07
N ILE A 21 3.02 -0.62 27.00
CA ILE A 21 2.80 -2.04 26.69
C ILE A 21 1.83 -2.72 27.69
N PRO A 22 2.05 -2.67 29.01
CA PRO A 22 1.12 -3.28 29.96
C PRO A 22 -0.24 -2.57 29.98
N MET A 23 -0.30 -1.25 29.71
CA MET A 23 -1.59 -0.53 29.60
C MET A 23 -2.40 -1.01 28.39
N LEU A 24 -1.77 -1.14 27.22
CA LEU A 24 -2.41 -1.66 26.02
C LEU A 24 -2.85 -3.12 26.19
N LYS A 25 -2.01 -3.96 26.79
CA LYS A 25 -2.37 -5.35 27.11
C LYS A 25 -3.54 -5.43 28.08
N LYS A 26 -3.65 -4.49 29.02
CA LYS A 26 -4.78 -4.42 29.95
C LYS A 26 -6.06 -3.91 29.28
N ALA A 27 -5.96 -2.96 28.35
CA ALA A 27 -7.09 -2.36 27.66
C ALA A 27 -7.66 -3.27 26.56
N PHE A 28 -6.79 -3.88 25.75
CA PHE A 28 -7.16 -4.66 24.57
C PHE A 28 -7.06 -6.18 24.76
N GLY A 29 -6.38 -6.64 25.81
CA GLY A 29 -6.31 -8.06 26.16
C GLY A 29 -5.78 -8.94 25.03
N VAL A 30 -6.64 -9.81 24.50
CA VAL A 30 -6.32 -10.78 23.44
C VAL A 30 -6.18 -10.11 22.07
N ASP A 31 -6.86 -8.98 21.85
CA ASP A 31 -6.83 -8.21 20.61
C ASP A 31 -5.72 -7.15 20.61
N CYS A 32 -4.82 -7.20 21.60
CA CYS A 32 -3.70 -6.28 21.71
C CYS A 32 -2.67 -6.51 20.58
N LEU A 33 -2.14 -5.40 20.04
CA LEU A 33 -1.00 -5.43 19.12
C LEU A 33 0.20 -6.13 19.75
N SER A 34 1.04 -6.77 18.93
CA SER A 34 2.28 -7.36 19.42
C SER A 34 3.24 -6.29 19.95
N ASP A 35 4.09 -6.65 20.91
CA ASP A 35 5.06 -5.72 21.53
C ASP A 35 5.93 -5.01 20.47
N ARG A 36 6.24 -5.69 19.36
CA ARG A 36 6.97 -5.13 18.23
C ARG A 36 6.19 -4.07 17.45
N GLN A 37 4.88 -4.27 17.26
CA GLN A 37 4.00 -3.30 16.61
C GLN A 37 3.79 -2.09 17.50
N ILE A 38 3.58 -2.30 18.81
CA ILE A 38 3.46 -1.22 19.79
C ILE A 38 4.73 -0.36 19.79
N PHE A 39 5.90 -0.99 19.82
CA PHE A 39 7.19 -0.27 19.73
C PHE A 39 7.32 0.56 18.45
N TRP A 40 6.94 -0.02 17.30
CA TRP A 40 7.01 0.68 16.01
C TRP A 40 6.08 1.89 15.97
N TRP A 41 4.84 1.73 16.42
CA TRP A 41 3.87 2.82 16.50
C TRP A 41 4.31 3.89 17.49
N HIS A 42 4.73 3.53 18.71
CA HIS A 42 5.21 4.50 19.71
C HIS A 42 6.38 5.33 19.17
N LYS A 43 7.33 4.68 18.49
CA LYS A 43 8.43 5.38 17.82
C LYS A 43 7.93 6.32 16.70
N ALA A 44 7.04 5.84 15.85
CA ALA A 44 6.49 6.63 14.75
C ALA A 44 5.72 7.87 15.26
N PHE A 45 4.94 7.72 16.34
CA PHE A 45 4.24 8.83 16.98
C PHE A 45 5.20 9.81 17.66
N ALA A 46 6.27 9.32 18.31
CA ALA A 46 7.32 10.16 18.89
C ALA A 46 8.09 10.97 17.83
N GLU A 47 8.19 10.45 16.60
CA GLU A 47 8.78 11.13 15.45
C GLU A 47 7.82 12.13 14.77
N GLY A 48 6.62 12.36 15.34
CA GLY A 48 5.65 13.35 14.87
C GLY A 48 4.69 12.86 13.79
N ARG A 49 4.55 11.54 13.60
CA ARG A 49 3.57 10.96 12.68
C ARG A 49 2.17 11.03 13.30
N GLU A 50 1.33 11.93 12.83
CA GLU A 50 -0.06 12.10 13.33
C GLU A 50 -1.07 11.16 12.64
N GLY A 51 -0.68 10.50 11.54
CA GLY A 51 -1.57 9.66 10.73
C GLY A 51 -1.41 8.16 10.98
N VAL A 52 -2.53 7.50 11.33
CA VAL A 52 -2.67 6.03 11.43
C VAL A 52 -2.90 5.36 10.06
N SER A 53 -3.17 6.16 9.02
CA SER A 53 -3.37 5.63 7.66
C SER A 53 -2.12 4.90 7.18
N ASP A 54 -2.32 3.72 6.59
CA ASP A 54 -1.26 2.99 5.88
C ASP A 54 -0.69 3.95 4.82
N GLU A 55 0.62 4.23 4.90
CA GLU A 55 1.29 4.95 3.82
C GLU A 55 1.12 4.11 2.57
N ASN A 56 0.88 4.78 1.44
CA ASN A 56 0.60 4.11 0.18
C ASN A 56 1.63 3.00 -0.04
N ARG A 57 1.23 1.72 0.08
CA ARG A 57 2.11 0.55 0.03
C ARG A 57 2.74 0.46 -1.36
N ALA A 58 3.81 1.22 -1.60
CA ALA A 58 4.59 1.22 -2.83
C ALA A 58 5.53 0.00 -2.91
N GLY A 59 5.05 -1.18 -2.49
CA GLY A 59 5.91 -2.34 -2.22
C GLY A 59 6.20 -3.26 -3.40
N TRP A 60 5.50 -3.12 -4.54
CA TRP A 60 5.68 -4.03 -5.69
C TRP A 60 5.48 -3.37 -7.06
N LEU A 61 4.61 -2.37 -7.13
CA LEU A 61 4.27 -1.66 -8.36
C LEU A 61 5.39 -0.72 -8.88
N SER A 62 6.30 -0.25 -8.02
CA SER A 62 7.26 0.79 -8.39
C SER A 62 8.46 0.33 -9.22
N THR A 63 8.88 -0.93 -9.15
CA THR A 63 10.06 -1.41 -9.89
C THR A 63 9.69 -2.01 -11.25
N SER A 64 8.51 -2.63 -11.35
CA SER A 64 8.04 -3.31 -12.55
C SER A 64 7.30 -2.39 -13.53
N SER A 65 6.62 -1.36 -13.02
CA SER A 65 6.02 -0.28 -13.81
C SER A 65 7.00 0.89 -14.00
N SER A 66 8.28 0.59 -14.25
CA SER A 66 9.24 1.61 -14.66
C SER A 66 8.69 2.39 -15.86
N ASP A 67 8.92 3.70 -15.92
CA ASP A 67 8.43 4.58 -17.00
C ASP A 67 8.76 4.03 -18.40
N ALA A 68 9.90 3.35 -18.53
CA ALA A 68 10.31 2.66 -19.74
C ALA A 68 9.35 1.51 -20.16
N ASN A 69 8.81 0.74 -19.22
CA ASN A 69 7.85 -0.32 -19.48
C ASN A 69 6.48 0.26 -19.85
N VAL A 70 6.06 1.32 -19.15
CA VAL A 70 4.81 2.04 -19.45
C VAL A 70 4.84 2.60 -20.87
N LYS A 71 5.96 3.21 -21.26
CA LYS A 71 6.15 3.74 -22.62
C LYS A 71 6.10 2.62 -23.68
N ARG A 72 6.82 1.51 -23.45
CA ARG A 72 6.81 0.36 -24.37
C ARG A 72 5.41 -0.24 -24.56
N VAL A 73 4.65 -0.42 -23.47
CA VAL A 73 3.26 -0.91 -23.53
C VAL A 73 2.36 0.08 -24.27
N ARG A 74 2.51 1.39 -24.01
CA ARG A 74 1.76 2.45 -24.70
C ARG A 74 2.04 2.48 -26.20
N ASP A 75 3.30 2.41 -26.61
CA ASP A 75 3.69 2.43 -28.03
C ASP A 75 3.15 1.20 -28.78
N LEU A 76 3.17 0.04 -28.13
CA LEU A 76 2.62 -1.19 -28.68
C LEU A 76 1.09 -1.12 -28.84
N LEU A 77 0.38 -0.60 -27.85
CA LEU A 77 -1.07 -0.41 -27.91
C LEU A 77 -1.51 0.69 -28.89
N ASN A 78 -0.68 1.72 -29.10
CA ASN A 78 -0.91 2.74 -30.12
C ASN A 78 -0.73 2.17 -31.54
N SER A 79 0.15 1.18 -31.69
CA SER A 79 0.38 0.50 -32.97
C SER A 79 -0.76 -0.48 -33.29
N ASP A 80 -1.18 -1.29 -32.31
CA ASP A 80 -2.36 -2.15 -32.43
C ASP A 80 -3.15 -2.20 -31.11
N ARG A 81 -4.29 -1.52 -31.11
CA ARG A 81 -5.19 -1.43 -29.94
C ARG A 81 -5.91 -2.75 -29.63
N ARG A 82 -5.89 -3.73 -30.55
CA ARG A 82 -6.59 -5.02 -30.39
C ARG A 82 -5.70 -6.09 -29.74
N LEU A 83 -4.46 -5.76 -29.38
CA LEU A 83 -3.54 -6.69 -28.75
C LEU A 83 -4.05 -7.14 -27.37
N SER A 84 -4.01 -8.45 -27.15
CA SER A 84 -4.31 -9.04 -25.85
C SER A 84 -3.17 -8.79 -24.87
N VAL A 85 -3.50 -8.66 -23.57
CA VAL A 85 -2.52 -8.56 -22.47
C VAL A 85 -1.50 -9.71 -22.52
N ARG A 86 -1.90 -10.91 -22.97
CA ARG A 86 -0.98 -12.04 -23.15
C ARG A 86 0.08 -11.77 -24.22
N LEU A 87 -0.33 -11.24 -25.38
CA LEU A 87 0.56 -11.00 -26.50
C LEU A 87 1.55 -9.86 -26.19
N ILE A 88 1.09 -8.83 -25.46
CA ILE A 88 1.94 -7.73 -24.98
C ILE A 88 2.99 -8.25 -23.99
N SER A 89 2.58 -9.14 -23.08
CA SER A 89 3.46 -9.82 -22.12
C SER A 89 4.56 -10.62 -22.82
N GLU A 90 4.21 -11.43 -23.83
CA GLU A 90 5.15 -12.20 -24.64
C GLU A 90 6.08 -11.31 -25.49
N THR A 91 5.57 -10.20 -26.03
CA THR A 91 6.36 -9.29 -26.88
C THR A 91 7.38 -8.49 -26.10
N LEU A 92 7.03 -8.05 -24.88
CA LEU A 92 7.88 -7.19 -24.06
C LEU A 92 8.68 -7.95 -23.00
N ASP A 93 8.47 -9.26 -22.88
CA ASP A 93 9.00 -10.15 -21.84
C ASP A 93 8.70 -9.63 -20.42
N ILE A 94 7.47 -9.17 -20.22
CA ILE A 94 6.98 -8.62 -18.95
C ILE A 94 5.87 -9.54 -18.44
N THR A 95 5.79 -9.75 -17.12
CA THR A 95 4.71 -10.57 -16.53
C THR A 95 3.33 -9.98 -16.84
N LYS A 96 2.39 -10.85 -17.21
CA LYS A 96 1.00 -10.49 -17.51
C LYS A 96 0.34 -9.59 -16.44
N THR A 97 0.63 -9.83 -15.17
CA THR A 97 0.11 -9.02 -14.04
C THR A 97 0.52 -7.56 -14.17
N ILE A 98 1.79 -7.30 -14.43
CA ILE A 98 2.35 -5.95 -14.58
C ILE A 98 1.75 -5.28 -15.82
N VAL A 99 1.61 -6.00 -16.95
CA VAL A 99 0.96 -5.44 -18.14
C VAL A 99 -0.49 -5.06 -17.86
N HIS A 100 -1.24 -5.90 -17.14
CA HIS A 100 -2.61 -5.59 -16.76
C HIS A 100 -2.68 -4.33 -15.88
N GLU A 101 -1.84 -4.24 -14.86
CA GLU A 101 -1.73 -3.07 -13.97
C GLU A 101 -1.35 -1.80 -14.74
N ILE A 102 -0.38 -1.88 -15.67
CA ILE A 102 0.00 -0.73 -16.51
C ILE A 102 -1.20 -0.28 -17.36
N VAL A 103 -1.95 -1.22 -17.95
CA VAL A 103 -3.11 -0.89 -18.80
C VAL A 103 -4.25 -0.29 -17.97
N SER A 104 -4.54 -0.82 -16.78
CA SER A 104 -5.65 -0.37 -15.94
C SER A 104 -5.32 0.87 -15.12
N GLU A 105 -4.20 0.87 -14.39
CA GLU A 105 -3.81 1.91 -13.43
C GLU A 105 -3.02 3.03 -14.10
N ALA A 106 -1.96 2.70 -14.86
CA ALA A 106 -1.07 3.72 -15.42
C ALA A 106 -1.62 4.38 -16.69
N LEU A 107 -2.28 3.61 -17.57
CA LEU A 107 -2.85 4.11 -18.82
C LEU A 107 -4.35 4.42 -18.73
N GLY A 108 -5.03 4.00 -17.66
CA GLY A 108 -6.46 4.25 -17.44
C GLY A 108 -7.38 3.64 -18.51
N MET A 109 -6.92 2.61 -19.23
CA MET A 109 -7.66 2.03 -20.33
C MET A 109 -8.70 1.04 -19.82
N ARG A 110 -9.96 1.23 -20.22
CA ARG A 110 -11.08 0.34 -19.90
C ARG A 110 -11.58 -0.38 -21.13
N LYS A 111 -11.98 -1.64 -20.95
CA LYS A 111 -12.64 -2.42 -22.01
C LYS A 111 -13.99 -1.78 -22.32
N VAL A 112 -14.17 -1.36 -23.57
CA VAL A 112 -15.46 -0.89 -24.08
C VAL A 112 -16.18 -2.09 -24.68
N CYS A 113 -17.35 -2.43 -24.12
CA CYS A 113 -18.26 -3.43 -24.70
C CYS A 113 -19.34 -2.69 -25.49
N ALA A 114 -19.74 -3.24 -26.64
CA ALA A 114 -20.89 -2.79 -27.43
C ALA A 114 -22.00 -3.84 -27.34
#